data_AF-A0A4S8KQA0-F1
#
_entry.id   AF-A0A4S8KQA0-F1
#
_cell.length_a   1.000
_cell.length_b   1.000
_cell.length_c   1.000
_cell.angle_alpha   90.00
_cell.angle_beta   90.00
_cell.angle_gamma   90.00
#
_symmetry.space_group_name_H-M   'P 1'
#
loop_
_entity.id
_entity.type
_entity.pdbx_description
1 polymer ?
#
loop_
_entity_poly.entity_id
_entity_poly.type
_entity_poly.pdbx_seq_one_letter_code
_entity_poly.pdbx_strand_id
1 'polypeptide(L)'
;MAQMQELIRYLTAAGSAMAPESRDSYLLFTNEDSSLICKRWSGSEFNESEIIAEKVRPNSSATYFLTDSTRIVFCISEDSTLRALKYDPDEEDWVDVEGTTNHKVHPESHVAGFIGPDHKRHVIFQDSSSHLVCLDESMALTSLPVDAVPGTPITTTFVKTLDGGIQMLVFYFGHRQTFAYP
;
A
#
# COMPACT_ATOMS: atom_id res chain seq x y z
N MET A 1 -13.01 -22.89 -11.95
CA MET A 1 -13.11 -22.63 -10.50
C MET A 1 -11.84 -22.00 -9.92
N ALA A 2 -10.64 -22.50 -10.24
CA ALA A 2 -9.36 -21.93 -9.76
C ALA A 2 -9.18 -20.42 -10.06
N GLN A 3 -9.44 -19.98 -11.31
CA GLN A 3 -9.36 -18.57 -11.72
C GLN A 3 -10.28 -17.63 -10.92
N MET A 4 -11.45 -18.11 -10.50
CA MET A 4 -12.39 -17.30 -9.71
C MET A 4 -11.90 -17.15 -8.26
N GLN A 5 -11.31 -18.20 -7.70
CA GLN A 5 -10.70 -18.14 -6.37
C GLN A 5 -9.45 -17.24 -6.37
N GLU A 6 -8.66 -17.25 -7.43
CA GLU A 6 -7.53 -16.32 -7.62
C GLU A 6 -8.01 -14.87 -7.65
N LEU A 7 -9.02 -14.56 -8.47
CA LEU A 7 -9.61 -13.22 -8.54
C LEU A 7 -10.12 -12.74 -7.19
N ILE A 8 -10.86 -13.58 -6.46
CA ILE A 8 -11.34 -13.23 -5.11
C ILE A 8 -10.16 -12.92 -4.19
N ARG A 9 -9.08 -13.70 -4.22
CA ARG A 9 -7.91 -13.47 -3.37
C ARG A 9 -7.27 -12.11 -3.62
N TYR A 10 -7.01 -11.76 -4.88
CA TYR A 10 -6.46 -10.44 -5.22
C TYR A 10 -7.42 -9.30 -4.85
N LEU A 11 -8.73 -9.49 -5.06
CA LEU A 11 -9.74 -8.47 -4.73
C LEU A 11 -9.92 -8.28 -3.22
N THR A 12 -9.60 -9.30 -2.42
CA THR A 12 -9.71 -9.25 -0.95
C THR A 12 -8.39 -8.97 -0.24
N ALA A 13 -7.26 -8.95 -0.95
CA ALA A 13 -5.96 -8.68 -0.36
C ALA A 13 -5.87 -7.21 0.07
N ALA A 14 -5.24 -6.97 1.21
CA ALA A 14 -4.91 -5.63 1.68
C ALA A 14 -3.89 -4.94 0.75
N GLY A 15 -3.04 -5.73 0.10
CA GLY A 15 -2.00 -5.29 -0.81
C GLY A 15 -1.35 -6.47 -1.50
N SER A 16 -0.52 -6.19 -2.50
CA SER A 16 0.23 -7.23 -3.20
C SER A 16 1.57 -6.71 -3.69
N ALA A 17 2.56 -7.59 -3.77
CA ALA A 17 3.79 -7.38 -4.52
C ALA A 17 4.05 -8.57 -5.44
N MET A 18 4.74 -8.31 -6.54
CA MET A 18 5.24 -9.34 -7.43
C MET A 18 6.71 -9.57 -7.14
N ALA A 19 7.11 -10.84 -7.08
CA ALA A 19 8.51 -11.19 -6.90
C ALA A 19 9.34 -10.68 -8.09
N PRO A 20 10.53 -10.09 -7.85
CA PRO A 20 11.51 -9.90 -8.91
C PRO A 20 11.85 -11.27 -9.51
N GLU A 21 11.83 -11.39 -10.83
CA GLU A 21 12.27 -12.58 -11.59
C GLU A 21 11.45 -13.88 -11.43
N SER A 22 10.39 -13.92 -10.61
CA SER A 22 9.51 -15.09 -10.52
C SER A 22 8.06 -14.77 -10.83
N ARG A 23 7.27 -15.79 -11.17
CA ARG A 23 5.81 -15.65 -11.34
C ARG A 23 5.06 -15.59 -10.02
N ASP A 24 5.77 -15.65 -8.90
CA ASP A 24 5.15 -15.67 -7.59
C ASP A 24 4.68 -14.28 -7.20
N SER A 25 3.54 -14.25 -6.52
CA SER A 25 2.99 -13.03 -5.94
C SER A 25 2.93 -13.16 -4.43
N TYR A 26 3.21 -12.07 -3.74
CA TYR A 26 3.05 -11.95 -2.29
C TYR A 26 1.78 -11.16 -2.03
N LEU A 27 0.82 -11.79 -1.37
CA LEU A 27 -0.47 -11.18 -1.04
C LEU A 27 -0.52 -10.88 0.45
N LEU A 28 -0.92 -9.65 0.79
CA LEU A 28 -1.08 -9.21 2.16
C LEU A 28 -2.53 -9.37 2.61
N PHE A 29 -2.73 -9.85 3.82
CA PHE A 29 -4.06 -9.99 4.43
C PHE A 29 -4.03 -9.49 5.88
N THR A 30 -5.09 -8.85 6.32
CA THR A 30 -5.34 -8.64 7.76
C THR A 30 -6.15 -9.82 8.30
N ASN A 31 -5.76 -10.39 9.43
CA ASN A 31 -6.52 -11.45 10.10
C ASN A 31 -7.38 -10.91 11.27
N GLU A 32 -8.13 -11.80 11.92
CA GLU A 32 -9.00 -11.45 13.06
C GLU A 32 -8.21 -10.99 14.30
N ASP A 33 -6.96 -11.43 14.43
CA ASP A 33 -6.05 -11.05 15.53
C ASP A 33 -5.41 -9.66 15.32
N SER A 34 -5.87 -8.90 14.32
CA SER A 34 -5.29 -7.60 13.95
C SER A 34 -3.82 -7.70 13.55
N SER A 35 -3.44 -8.79 12.89
CA SER A 35 -2.10 -8.98 12.31
C SER A 35 -2.15 -8.87 10.79
N LEU A 36 -1.09 -8.29 10.24
CA LEU A 36 -0.80 -8.30 8.81
C LEU A 36 0.03 -9.53 8.49
N ILE A 37 -0.49 -10.39 7.62
CA ILE A 37 0.19 -11.59 7.16
C ILE A 37 0.49 -11.50 5.67
N CYS A 38 1.66 -12.00 5.28
CA CYS A 38 2.06 -12.22 3.90
C CYS A 38 1.80 -13.66 3.52
N LYS A 39 1.22 -13.92 2.35
CA LYS A 39 1.13 -15.26 1.78
C LYS A 39 1.74 -15.29 0.40
N ARG A 40 2.67 -16.23 0.17
CA ARG A 40 3.28 -16.46 -1.15
C ARG A 40 2.38 -17.35 -2.01
N TRP A 41 1.99 -16.82 -3.16
CA TRP A 41 1.19 -17.48 -4.19
C TRP A 41 2.06 -17.87 -5.38
N SER A 42 2.14 -19.17 -5.69
CA SER A 42 2.94 -19.71 -6.80
C SER A 42 2.24 -19.72 -8.16
N GLY A 43 0.98 -19.25 -8.21
CA GLY A 43 0.10 -19.43 -9.37
C GLY A 43 -0.85 -20.62 -9.26
N SER A 44 -0.60 -21.57 -8.35
CA SER A 44 -1.47 -22.74 -8.12
C SER A 44 -1.85 -22.96 -6.67
N GLU A 45 -0.98 -22.61 -5.72
CA GLU A 45 -1.22 -22.79 -4.29
C GLU A 45 -0.53 -21.72 -3.43
N PHE A 46 -0.97 -21.61 -2.17
CA PHE A 46 -0.27 -20.84 -1.16
C PHE A 46 0.72 -21.76 -0.46
N ASN A 47 1.99 -21.35 -0.44
CA ASN A 47 3.04 -22.16 0.17
C ASN A 47 3.25 -21.77 1.63
N GLU A 48 3.67 -20.52 1.83
CA GLU A 48 4.17 -20.01 3.10
C GLU A 48 3.35 -18.79 3.52
N SER A 49 3.06 -18.72 4.82
CA SER A 49 2.49 -17.55 5.45
C SER A 49 3.43 -17.01 6.51
N GLU A 50 3.64 -15.71 6.50
CA GLU A 50 4.54 -15.00 7.40
C GLU A 50 3.75 -13.87 8.08
N ILE A 51 3.96 -13.66 9.38
CA ILE A 51 3.40 -12.51 10.09
C ILE A 51 4.38 -11.35 9.88
N ILE A 52 3.90 -10.25 9.29
CA ILE A 52 4.69 -9.04 9.10
C ILE A 52 4.56 -8.13 10.31
N ALA A 53 3.33 -7.90 10.77
CA ALA A 53 3.06 -6.94 11.83
C ALA A 53 1.86 -7.35 12.67
N GLU A 54 1.87 -6.99 13.95
CA GLU A 54 0.72 -7.06 14.86
C GLU A 54 0.12 -5.67 15.05
N LYS A 55 -1.09 -5.59 15.64
CA LYS A 55 -1.80 -4.33 15.94
C LYS A 55 -2.02 -3.46 14.71
N VAL A 56 -2.39 -4.10 13.61
CA VAL A 56 -2.74 -3.50 12.33
C VAL A 56 -4.25 -3.32 12.27
N ARG A 57 -4.70 -2.18 11.72
CA ARG A 57 -6.12 -1.87 11.58
C ARG A 57 -6.81 -2.94 10.72
N PRO A 58 -7.87 -3.60 11.23
CA PRO A 58 -8.61 -4.59 10.45
C PRO A 58 -9.18 -4.00 9.16
N ASN A 59 -9.21 -4.80 8.09
CA ASN A 59 -9.75 -4.41 6.78
C ASN A 59 -9.07 -3.15 6.19
N SER A 60 -7.84 -2.84 6.61
CA SER A 60 -7.05 -1.77 6.02
C SER A 60 -6.22 -2.29 4.85
N SER A 61 -5.93 -1.41 3.89
CA SER A 61 -4.96 -1.67 2.83
C SER A 61 -3.53 -1.51 3.34
N ALA A 62 -2.59 -2.18 2.66
CA ALA A 62 -1.16 -2.06 2.87
C ALA A 62 -0.44 -2.03 1.52
N THR A 63 0.77 -1.50 1.48
CA THR A 63 1.63 -1.56 0.29
C THR A 63 2.90 -2.31 0.60
N TYR A 64 3.32 -3.17 -0.33
CA TYR A 64 4.55 -3.97 -0.20
C TYR A 64 5.52 -3.58 -1.32
N PHE A 65 6.65 -2.99 -0.93
CA PHE A 65 7.78 -2.77 -1.82
C PHE A 65 8.73 -3.96 -1.69
N LEU A 66 8.78 -4.76 -2.75
CA LEU A 66 9.66 -5.90 -2.89
C LEU A 66 10.61 -5.67 -4.06
N THR A 67 11.90 -5.51 -3.74
CA THR A 67 12.99 -5.45 -4.71
C THR A 67 14.01 -6.55 -4.40
N ASP A 68 15.03 -6.72 -5.24
CA ASP A 68 16.09 -7.72 -5.03
C ASP A 68 16.84 -7.55 -3.70
N SER A 69 16.90 -6.31 -3.19
CA SER A 69 17.70 -5.94 -2.02
C SER A 69 16.88 -5.40 -0.86
N THR A 70 15.57 -5.19 -1.02
CA THR A 70 14.75 -4.55 0.01
C THR A 70 13.35 -5.12 0.04
N ARG A 71 12.91 -5.43 1.26
CA ARG A 71 11.52 -5.77 1.60
C ARG A 71 11.02 -4.76 2.62
N ILE A 72 10.06 -3.95 2.24
CA ILE A 72 9.44 -2.97 3.15
C ILE A 72 7.95 -2.91 2.90
N VAL A 73 7.18 -2.98 3.98
CA VAL A 73 5.72 -2.93 3.96
C VAL A 73 5.26 -1.68 4.71
N PHE A 74 4.29 -0.96 4.16
CA PHE A 74 3.59 0.09 4.87
C PHE A 74 2.15 -0.35 5.12
N CYS A 75 1.69 -0.18 6.35
CA CYS A 75 0.34 -0.52 6.79
C CYS A 75 -0.19 0.55 7.75
N ILE A 76 -1.47 0.44 8.12
CA ILE A 76 -2.09 1.32 9.11
C ILE A 76 -2.26 0.54 10.41
N SER A 77 -1.77 1.09 11.52
CA SER A 77 -1.95 0.52 12.86
C SER A 77 -3.38 0.66 13.38
N GLU A 78 -3.70 -0.07 14.44
CA GLU A 78 -5.00 0.00 15.15
C GLU A 78 -5.35 1.41 15.63
N ASP A 79 -4.35 2.23 15.97
CA ASP A 79 -4.52 3.62 16.40
C ASP A 79 -4.59 4.63 15.24
N SER A 80 -4.69 4.15 14.00
CA SER A 80 -4.71 4.96 12.77
C SER A 80 -3.49 5.85 12.61
N THR A 81 -2.30 5.29 12.87
CA THR A 81 -1.01 5.85 12.45
C THR A 81 -0.41 5.02 11.32
N LEU A 82 0.43 5.64 10.51
CA LEU A 82 1.17 4.91 9.48
C LEU A 82 2.30 4.11 10.14
N ARG A 83 2.48 2.85 9.77
CA ARG A 83 3.65 2.05 10.15
C ARG A 83 4.35 1.57 8.91
N ALA A 84 5.69 1.56 8.94
CA ALA A 84 6.47 0.82 7.98
C ALA A 84 7.32 -0.23 8.69
N LEU A 85 7.41 -1.40 8.10
CA LEU A 85 8.22 -2.50 8.59
C LEU A 85 9.17 -2.94 7.50
N LYS A 86 10.45 -3.11 7.86
CA LYS A 86 11.50 -3.57 6.97
C LYS A 86 11.98 -4.93 7.46
N TYR A 87 12.13 -5.86 6.52
CA TYR A 87 12.71 -7.17 6.83
C TYR A 87 14.19 -7.03 7.15
N ASP A 88 14.61 -7.56 8.30
CA ASP A 88 16.00 -7.70 8.71
C ASP A 88 16.45 -9.15 8.42
N PRO A 89 17.37 -9.37 7.47
CA PRO A 89 17.84 -10.71 7.15
C PRO A 89 18.73 -11.33 8.24
N ASP A 90 19.31 -10.53 9.14
CA ASP A 90 20.15 -11.03 10.22
C ASP A 90 19.30 -11.55 11.39
N GLU A 91 18.13 -10.93 11.63
CA GLU A 91 17.15 -11.37 12.64
C GLU A 91 16.10 -12.34 12.08
N GLU A 92 16.02 -12.47 10.76
CA GLU A 92 14.96 -13.20 10.04
C GLU A 92 13.54 -12.73 10.43
N ASP A 93 13.39 -11.43 10.71
CA ASP A 93 12.14 -10.84 11.22
C ASP A 93 11.87 -9.43 10.64
N TRP A 94 10.66 -8.91 10.88
CA TRP A 94 10.24 -7.58 10.46
C TRP A 94 10.42 -6.56 11.58
N VAL A 95 11.17 -5.50 11.30
CA VAL A 95 11.48 -4.44 12.26
C VAL A 95 10.78 -3.15 11.87
N ASP A 96 10.18 -2.45 12.84
CA ASP A 96 9.57 -1.14 12.63
C ASP A 96 10.60 -0.09 12.17
N VAL A 97 10.22 0.70 11.17
CA VAL A 97 11.01 1.83 10.68
C VAL A 97 10.66 3.06 11.53
N GLU A 98 11.66 3.60 12.21
CA GLU A 98 11.51 4.78 13.06
C GLU A 98 10.92 5.99 12.31
N GLY A 99 10.13 6.79 13.03
CA GLY A 99 9.55 8.04 12.53
C GLY A 99 8.23 7.88 11.76
N THR A 100 7.88 6.67 11.31
CA THR A 100 6.67 6.42 10.52
C THR A 100 5.38 6.61 11.32
N THR A 101 5.38 6.22 12.60
CA THR A 101 4.24 6.32 13.52
C THR A 101 3.85 7.77 13.87
N ASN A 102 4.67 8.76 13.50
CA ASN A 102 4.34 10.18 13.68
C ASN A 102 3.23 10.66 12.74
N HIS A 103 2.92 9.91 11.69
CA HIS A 103 1.94 10.30 10.68
C HIS A 103 0.56 9.74 11.02
N LYS A 104 -0.35 10.62 11.44
CA LYS A 104 -1.76 10.27 11.66
C LYS A 104 -2.47 10.09 10.32
N VAL A 105 -3.21 9.00 10.23
CA VAL A 105 -3.96 8.58 9.05
C VAL A 105 -5.45 8.73 9.34
N HIS A 106 -6.25 9.11 8.34
CA HIS A 106 -7.70 9.11 8.48
C HIS A 106 -8.20 7.69 8.88
N PRO A 107 -9.15 7.55 9.82
CA PRO A 107 -9.64 6.25 10.29
C PRO A 107 -10.18 5.32 9.19
N GLU A 108 -10.59 5.91 8.06
CA GLU A 108 -11.08 5.17 6.88
C GLU A 108 -10.11 5.21 5.70
N SER A 109 -8.93 5.83 5.85
CA SER A 109 -7.96 5.97 4.74
C SER A 109 -7.54 4.62 4.18
N HIS A 110 -7.20 4.59 2.90
CA HIS A 110 -6.40 3.53 2.32
C HIS A 110 -4.94 3.97 2.20
N VAL A 111 -4.05 3.05 1.86
CA VAL A 111 -2.62 3.24 1.61
C VAL A 111 -2.34 2.62 0.26
N ALA A 112 -1.70 3.39 -0.61
CA ALA A 112 -1.14 2.90 -1.85
C ALA A 112 0.31 3.33 -1.93
N GLY A 113 1.15 2.53 -2.57
CA GLY A 113 2.57 2.83 -2.74
C GLY A 113 3.03 2.59 -4.16
N PHE A 114 4.04 3.35 -4.56
CA PHE A 114 4.72 3.17 -5.84
C PHE A 114 6.19 3.58 -5.71
N ILE A 115 6.99 3.13 -6.68
CA ILE A 115 8.38 3.57 -6.84
C ILE A 115 8.38 4.63 -7.96
N GLY A 116 8.85 5.82 -7.64
CA GLY A 116 8.91 6.95 -8.57
C GLY A 116 9.99 6.78 -9.64
N PRO A 117 10.00 7.64 -10.68
CA PRO A 117 11.05 7.67 -11.70
C PRO A 117 12.45 7.97 -11.14
N ASP A 118 12.52 8.56 -9.95
CA ASP A 118 13.74 8.81 -9.19
C ASP A 118 14.22 7.60 -8.38
N HIS A 119 13.57 6.45 -8.56
CA HIS A 119 13.79 5.20 -7.82
C HIS A 119 13.48 5.28 -6.33
N LYS A 120 12.74 6.30 -5.89
CA LYS A 120 12.33 6.45 -4.49
C LYS A 120 10.95 5.88 -4.25
N ARG A 121 10.75 5.33 -3.05
CA ARG A 121 9.42 4.90 -2.58
C ARG A 121 8.59 6.11 -2.19
N HIS A 122 7.32 6.04 -2.56
CA HIS A 122 6.32 7.02 -2.18
C HIS A 122 5.07 6.30 -1.71
N VAL A 123 4.43 6.85 -0.68
CA VAL A 123 3.24 6.27 -0.07
C VAL A 123 2.16 7.33 -0.01
N ILE A 124 0.98 7.01 -0.54
CA ILE A 124 -0.18 7.90 -0.59
C ILE A 124 -1.24 7.39 0.37
N PHE A 125 -1.77 8.30 1.17
CA PHE A 125 -2.87 8.06 2.10
C PHE A 125 -3.62 9.37 2.37
N GLN A 126 -4.76 9.29 3.07
CA GLN A 126 -5.45 10.46 3.61
C GLN A 126 -4.99 10.73 5.04
N ASP A 127 -4.56 11.95 5.31
CA ASP A 127 -4.21 12.39 6.66
C ASP A 127 -5.46 12.54 7.56
N SER A 128 -5.27 12.83 8.85
CA SER A 128 -6.39 13.05 9.77
C SER A 128 -7.33 14.22 9.41
N SER A 129 -6.92 15.09 8.48
CA SER A 129 -7.73 16.19 7.95
C SER A 129 -8.44 15.81 6.65
N SER A 130 -8.39 14.54 6.25
CA SER A 130 -8.93 13.98 5.00
C SER A 130 -8.25 14.43 3.71
N HIS A 131 -7.09 15.11 3.79
CA HIS A 131 -6.34 15.48 2.60
C HIS A 131 -5.53 14.28 2.10
N LEU A 132 -5.50 14.07 0.78
CA LEU A 132 -4.54 13.13 0.19
C LEU A 132 -3.13 13.72 0.31
N VAL A 133 -2.24 12.94 0.92
CA VAL A 133 -0.84 13.29 1.13
C VAL A 133 0.07 12.21 0.54
N CYS A 134 1.25 12.62 0.09
CA CYS A 134 2.32 11.74 -0.36
C CYS A 134 3.49 11.82 0.62
N LEU A 135 3.86 10.69 1.20
CA LEU A 135 5.05 10.50 2.02
C LEU A 135 6.20 10.02 1.13
N ASP A 136 7.35 10.69 1.22
CA ASP A 136 8.57 10.26 0.53
C ASP A 136 9.53 9.47 1.46
N GLU A 137 10.65 9.01 0.91
CA GLU A 137 11.67 8.25 1.68
C GLU A 137 12.32 9.03 2.83
N SER A 138 12.23 10.37 2.81
CA SER A 138 12.72 11.22 3.91
C SER A 138 11.70 11.41 5.03
N MET A 139 10.57 10.70 4.96
CA MET A 139 9.42 10.83 5.85
C MET A 139 8.77 12.23 5.80
N ALA A 140 8.97 12.95 4.69
CA ALA A 140 8.33 14.24 4.47
C ALA A 140 6.96 14.07 3.80
N LEU A 141 5.97 14.82 4.29
CA LEU A 141 4.61 14.82 3.73
C LEU A 141 4.42 15.99 2.76
N THR A 142 3.90 15.69 1.58
CA THR A 142 3.44 16.68 0.60
C THR A 142 1.95 16.51 0.39
N SER A 143 1.17 17.58 0.58
CA SER A 143 -0.27 17.57 0.27
C SER A 143 -0.49 17.57 -1.24
N LEU A 144 -1.37 16.69 -1.71
CA LEU A 144 -1.81 16.68 -3.11
C LEU A 144 -2.94 17.71 -3.30
N PRO A 145 -2.94 18.49 -4.40
CA PRO A 145 -3.91 19.56 -4.63
C PRO A 145 -5.23 19.01 -5.19
N VAL A 146 -5.87 18.11 -4.45
CA VAL A 146 -7.06 17.35 -4.88
C VAL A 146 -8.13 17.34 -3.80
N ASP A 147 -9.39 17.26 -4.23
CA ASP A 147 -10.55 17.16 -3.34
C ASP A 147 -11.08 15.72 -3.34
N ALA A 148 -10.50 14.89 -2.47
CA ALA A 148 -10.84 13.48 -2.30
C ALA A 148 -11.90 13.28 -1.23
N VAL A 149 -12.84 12.36 -1.46
CA VAL A 149 -13.82 11.96 -0.45
C VAL A 149 -13.09 11.23 0.69
N PRO A 150 -13.40 11.52 1.98
CA PRO A 150 -12.87 10.76 3.10
C PRO A 150 -13.13 9.25 2.94
N GLY A 151 -12.10 8.44 3.22
CA GLY A 151 -12.19 6.98 3.13
C GLY A 151 -12.14 6.42 1.71
N THR A 152 -11.81 7.26 0.71
CA THR A 152 -11.74 6.79 -0.67
C THR A 152 -10.68 5.69 -0.83
N PRO A 153 -10.96 4.63 -1.62
CA PRO A 153 -9.94 3.71 -2.08
C PRO A 153 -8.86 4.45 -2.86
N ILE A 154 -7.61 4.08 -2.64
CA ILE A 154 -6.46 4.68 -3.32
C ILE A 154 -5.75 3.57 -4.08
N THR A 155 -5.44 3.82 -5.35
CA THR A 155 -4.56 2.95 -6.12
C THR A 155 -3.66 3.77 -7.02
N THR A 156 -2.48 3.24 -7.32
CA THR A 156 -1.45 3.95 -8.08
C THR A 156 -0.95 3.07 -9.22
N THR A 157 -0.64 3.68 -10.35
CA THR A 157 0.03 3.02 -11.46
C THR A 157 0.93 4.00 -12.19
N PHE A 158 1.80 3.50 -13.04
CA PHE A 158 2.58 4.33 -13.95
C PHE A 158 2.20 4.05 -15.40
N VAL A 159 2.27 5.09 -16.21
CA VAL A 159 2.08 5.00 -17.66
C VAL A 159 3.32 5.56 -18.33
N LYS A 160 3.82 4.80 -19.32
CA LYS A 160 4.87 5.30 -20.20
C LYS A 160 4.23 6.23 -21.22
N THR A 161 4.69 7.47 -21.29
CA THR A 161 4.20 8.46 -22.24
C THR A 161 4.85 8.26 -23.60
N LEU A 162 4.22 8.81 -24.65
CA LEU A 162 4.66 8.65 -26.05
C LEU A 162 6.06 9.23 -26.31
N ASP A 163 6.47 10.24 -25.54
CA ASP A 163 7.80 10.84 -25.55
C ASP A 163 8.84 10.04 -24.75
N GLY A 164 8.46 8.88 -24.20
CA GLY A 164 9.34 8.02 -23.42
C GLY A 164 9.45 8.39 -21.94
N GLY A 165 8.72 9.41 -21.48
CA GLY A 165 8.58 9.73 -20.06
C GLY A 165 7.78 8.67 -19.28
N ILE A 166 7.83 8.79 -17.96
CA ILE A 166 7.02 8.00 -17.03
C ILE A 166 6.14 8.98 -16.27
N GLN A 167 4.83 8.81 -16.37
CA GLN A 167 3.85 9.51 -15.54
C GLN A 167 3.26 8.56 -14.52
N MET A 168 3.00 9.09 -13.35
CA MET A 168 2.36 8.38 -12.27
C MET A 168 0.92 8.86 -12.14
N LEU A 169 0.01 7.91 -11.99
CA LEU A 169 -1.41 8.17 -11.83
C LEU A 169 -1.84 7.67 -10.45
N VAL A 170 -2.60 8.51 -9.76
CA VAL A 170 -3.23 8.21 -8.48
C VAL A 170 -4.73 8.24 -8.71
N PHE A 171 -5.41 7.13 -8.44
CA PHE A 171 -6.86 7.03 -8.58
C PHE A 171 -7.52 7.06 -7.22
N TYR A 172 -8.58 7.85 -7.14
CA TYR A 172 -9.39 8.08 -5.95
C TYR A 172 -10.78 8.57 -6.37
N PHE A 173 -11.74 8.55 -5.46
CA PHE A 173 -13.05 9.18 -5.60
C PHE A 173 -13.00 10.60 -5.07
N GLY A 174 -13.26 11.58 -5.94
CA GLY A 174 -13.42 12.97 -5.56
C GLY A 174 -14.88 13.34 -5.30
N HIS A 175 -15.10 14.49 -4.65
CA HIS A 175 -16.44 15.05 -4.55
C HIS A 175 -16.99 15.33 -5.96
N ARG A 176 -18.28 15.06 -6.16
CA ARG A 176 -18.94 15.27 -7.45
C ARG A 176 -18.91 16.77 -7.74
N GLN A 177 -18.12 17.19 -8.73
CA GLN A 177 -18.27 18.54 -9.28
C GLN A 177 -19.61 18.59 -10.01
N THR A 178 -20.64 19.16 -9.37
CA THR A 178 -21.87 19.52 -10.07
C THR A 178 -21.53 20.65 -11.04
N PHE A 179 -21.31 20.29 -12.30
CA PHE A 179 -21.34 21.26 -13.38
C PHE A 179 -22.79 21.75 -13.52
N ALA A 180 -23.09 22.92 -12.96
CA ALA A 180 -24.24 23.68 -13.39
C ALA A 180 -23.96 24.10 -14.84
N TYR A 181 -24.57 23.44 -15.81
CA TYR A 181 -24.62 23.97 -17.17
C TYR A 181 -25.46 25.25 -17.14
N PRO A 182 -24.97 26.37 -17.70
CA PRO A 182 -25.75 27.60 -17.84
C PRO A 182 -26.94 27.43 -18.79
#